data_AF-A0A6I7PRD1-F1
#
_entry.id   AF-A0A6I7PRD1-F1
#
_cell.length_a   1.000
_cell.length_b   1.000
_cell.length_c   1.000
_cell.angle_alpha   90.00
_cell.angle_beta   90.00
_cell.angle_gamma   90.00
#
_symmetry.space_group_name_H-M   'P 1'
#
loop_
_entity.id
_entity.type
_entity.pdbx_description
1 polymer ?
#
loop_
_entity_poly.entity_id
_entity_poly.type
_entity_poly.pdbx_seq_one_letter_code
_entity_poly.pdbx_strand_id
1 'polypeptide(L)'
;MASAFPEMRGLDPVLPMYAAYESAHWMIGAGVVANRVFHLTDVAQVIVMTLGVAAFIGANVLNRRSLLRAPVAAHTLFLLAACVLLAVQFLWLRPSMDGHLTLYWDAAAAGDHQAAAAHQSAFNALHTPASRLIGATGLAALATIACAGWALASDARRAREATR
;
A
#
# COMPACT_ATOMS: atom_id res chain seq x y z
N MET A 1 -11.37 5.93 -0.25
CA MET A 1 -11.73 4.68 -0.96
C MET A 1 -13.02 4.03 -0.44
N ALA A 2 -13.43 4.27 0.82
CA ALA A 2 -14.70 3.77 1.37
C ALA A 2 -15.98 4.38 0.76
N SER A 3 -15.89 5.39 -0.12
CA SER A 3 -17.05 6.02 -0.75
C SER A 3 -17.57 5.27 -1.99
N ALA A 4 -16.71 4.54 -2.70
CA ALA A 4 -17.10 3.87 -3.93
C ALA A 4 -18.15 2.77 -3.71
N PHE A 5 -18.08 2.04 -2.59
CA PHE A 5 -19.03 0.96 -2.28
C PHE A 5 -20.44 1.51 -1.96
N PRO A 6 -20.62 2.49 -1.04
CA PRO A 6 -21.90 3.15 -0.81
C PRO A 6 -22.47 3.83 -2.05
N GLU A 7 -21.63 4.55 -2.82
CA GLU A 7 -22.08 5.23 -4.05
C GLU A 7 -22.56 4.23 -5.10
N MET A 8 -21.77 3.19 -5.39
CA MET A 8 -22.15 2.15 -6.35
C MET A 8 -23.41 1.42 -5.90
N ARG A 9 -23.57 1.18 -4.59
CA ARG A 9 -24.79 0.60 -4.03
C ARG A 9 -26.01 1.50 -4.25
N GLY A 10 -25.86 2.82 -4.14
CA GLY A 10 -26.95 3.77 -4.41
C GLY A 10 -27.33 3.86 -5.89
N LEU A 11 -26.40 3.56 -6.81
CA LEU A 11 -26.66 3.53 -8.25
C LEU A 11 -27.39 2.25 -8.70
N ASP A 12 -27.33 1.18 -7.90
CA ASP A 12 -27.86 -0.16 -8.22
C ASP A 12 -27.59 -0.60 -9.68
N PRO A 13 -26.32 -0.60 -10.13
CA PRO A 13 -25.98 -0.84 -11.52
C PRO A 13 -26.33 -2.28 -11.93
N VAL A 14 -26.92 -2.41 -13.11
CA VAL A 14 -27.01 -3.70 -13.80
C VAL A 14 -25.79 -3.84 -14.71
N LEU A 15 -25.02 -4.91 -14.52
CA LEU A 15 -23.87 -5.22 -15.36
C LEU A 15 -24.22 -6.39 -16.29
N PRO A 16 -24.51 -6.16 -17.58
CA PRO A 16 -25.01 -7.22 -18.48
C PRO A 16 -24.10 -8.45 -18.57
N MET A 17 -22.79 -8.25 -18.45
CA MET A 17 -21.79 -9.34 -18.45
C MET A 17 -21.92 -10.29 -17.24
N TYR A 18 -22.59 -9.86 -16.18
CA TYR A 18 -22.82 -10.63 -14.96
C TYR A 18 -24.30 -10.95 -14.77
N ALA A 19 -25.13 -10.88 -15.82
CA ALA A 19 -26.58 -11.08 -15.71
C ALA A 19 -26.98 -12.46 -15.14
N ALA A 20 -26.11 -13.47 -15.26
CA ALA A 20 -26.30 -14.79 -14.67
C ALA A 20 -26.00 -14.85 -13.15
N TYR A 21 -25.43 -13.79 -12.57
CA TYR A 21 -25.08 -13.70 -11.16
C TYR A 21 -26.15 -12.93 -10.38
N GLU A 22 -27.05 -13.65 -9.74
CA GLU A 22 -28.14 -13.13 -8.89
C GLU A 22 -27.69 -12.25 -7.70
N SER A 23 -26.40 -12.24 -7.35
CA SER A 23 -25.90 -11.42 -6.24
C SER A 23 -25.66 -9.97 -6.64
N ALA A 24 -25.43 -9.11 -5.65
CA ALA A 24 -25.48 -7.67 -5.87
C ALA A 24 -24.37 -7.14 -6.80
N HIS A 25 -24.75 -6.73 -8.01
CA HIS A 25 -23.86 -6.23 -9.07
C HIS A 25 -23.04 -4.99 -8.67
N TRP A 26 -23.60 -4.15 -7.79
CA TRP A 26 -22.91 -2.96 -7.29
C TRP A 26 -21.57 -3.29 -6.63
N MET A 27 -21.45 -4.47 -6.03
CA MET A 27 -20.21 -4.90 -5.36
C MET A 27 -19.12 -5.23 -6.37
N ILE A 28 -19.47 -5.83 -7.52
CA ILE A 28 -18.55 -6.09 -8.63
C ILE A 28 -18.07 -4.75 -9.21
N GLY A 29 -19.01 -3.84 -9.51
CA GLY A 29 -18.69 -2.51 -10.03
C GLY A 29 -17.75 -1.73 -9.11
N ALA A 30 -18.07 -1.69 -7.81
CA ALA A 30 -17.23 -1.04 -6.81
C ALA A 30 -15.85 -1.70 -6.71
N GLY A 31 -15.79 -3.04 -6.73
CA GLY A 31 -14.54 -3.81 -6.71
C GLY A 31 -13.62 -3.47 -7.88
N VAL A 32 -14.15 -3.38 -9.11
CA VAL A 32 -13.36 -3.02 -10.31
C VAL A 32 -12.77 -1.63 -10.19
N VAL A 33 -13.58 -0.64 -9.75
CA VAL A 33 -13.11 0.74 -9.56
C VAL A 33 -12.05 0.82 -8.45
N ALA A 34 -12.34 0.20 -7.29
CA ALA A 34 -11.42 0.18 -6.16
C ALA A 34 -10.09 -0.48 -6.55
N ASN A 35 -10.12 -1.59 -7.29
CA ASN A 35 -8.92 -2.30 -7.71
C ASN A 35 -7.97 -1.43 -8.54
N ARG A 36 -8.52 -0.63 -9.46
CA ARG A 36 -7.73 0.32 -10.27
C ARG A 36 -7.07 1.39 -9.42
N VAL A 37 -7.80 1.94 -8.46
CA VAL A 37 -7.24 2.98 -7.58
C VAL A 37 -6.19 2.41 -6.63
N PHE A 38 -6.37 1.19 -6.13
CA PHE A 38 -5.33 0.49 -5.36
C PHE A 38 -4.08 0.30 -6.19
N HIS A 39 -4.21 -0.14 -7.45
CA HIS A 39 -3.05 -0.28 -8.34
C HIS A 39 -2.32 1.05 -8.58
N LEU A 40 -3.04 2.16 -8.78
CA LEU A 40 -2.41 3.49 -8.91
C LEU A 40 -1.69 3.90 -7.62
N THR A 41 -2.28 3.63 -6.47
CA THR A 41 -1.68 3.92 -5.16
C THR A 41 -0.42 3.10 -4.94
N ASP A 42 -0.45 1.82 -5.32
CA ASP A 42 0.68 0.89 -5.27
C ASP A 42 1.84 1.39 -6.13
N VAL A 43 1.58 1.83 -7.37
CA VAL A 43 2.60 2.43 -8.25
C VAL A 43 3.20 3.68 -7.61
N ALA A 44 2.37 4.57 -7.06
CA ALA A 44 2.84 5.76 -6.36
C ALA A 44 3.72 5.42 -5.15
N GLN A 45 3.35 4.40 -4.37
CA GLN A 45 4.15 3.92 -3.24
C GLN A 45 5.53 3.44 -3.67
N VAL A 46 5.63 2.65 -4.75
CA VAL A 46 6.92 2.16 -5.28
C VAL A 46 7.80 3.34 -5.74
N ILE A 47 7.23 4.31 -6.45
CA ILE A 47 7.96 5.51 -6.90
C ILE A 47 8.49 6.28 -5.69
N VAL A 48 7.63 6.60 -4.73
CA VAL A 48 8.01 7.38 -3.54
C VAL A 48 9.06 6.63 -2.71
N MET A 49 8.92 5.31 -2.53
CA MET A 49 9.90 4.49 -1.83
C MET A 49 11.26 4.51 -2.53
N THR A 50 11.26 4.36 -3.85
CA THR A 50 12.50 4.38 -4.67
C THR A 50 13.21 5.73 -4.53
N LEU A 51 12.46 6.84 -4.63
CA LEU A 51 13.01 8.18 -4.43
C LEU A 51 13.54 8.38 -3.00
N GLY A 52 12.82 7.87 -1.99
CA GLY A 52 13.24 7.93 -0.59
C GLY A 52 14.56 7.19 -0.34
N VAL A 53 14.69 5.97 -0.86
CA VAL A 53 15.93 5.17 -0.79
C VAL A 53 17.08 5.87 -1.51
N ALA A 54 16.85 6.38 -2.72
CA ALA A 54 17.87 7.12 -3.48
C ALA A 54 18.33 8.38 -2.72
N ALA A 55 17.39 9.15 -2.16
CA ALA A 55 17.70 10.33 -1.35
C ALA A 55 18.51 9.97 -0.10
N PHE A 56 18.16 8.87 0.58
CA PHE A 56 18.90 8.38 1.74
C PHE A 56 20.34 7.99 1.38
N ILE A 57 20.53 7.22 0.30
CA ILE A 57 21.85 6.82 -0.20
C ILE A 57 22.68 8.06 -0.55
N GLY A 58 22.12 8.99 -1.31
CA GLY A 58 22.79 10.23 -1.70
C GLY A 58 23.20 11.08 -0.50
N ALA A 59 22.28 11.30 0.43
CA ALA A 59 22.50 12.18 1.57
C ALA A 59 23.49 11.59 2.60
N ASN A 60 23.44 10.29 2.86
CA ASN A 60 24.19 9.67 3.96
C ASN A 60 25.35 8.78 3.49
N VAL A 61 25.12 7.90 2.51
CA VAL A 61 26.13 6.93 2.08
C VAL A 61 27.18 7.59 1.18
N LEU A 62 26.75 8.31 0.14
CA LEU A 62 27.68 8.94 -0.80
C LEU A 62 28.48 10.08 -0.15
N ASN A 63 27.86 10.83 0.77
CA ASN A 63 28.54 11.85 1.57
C ASN A 63 29.34 11.29 2.77
N ARG A 64 29.46 9.95 2.89
CA ARG A 64 30.21 9.25 3.95
C ARG A 64 29.84 9.70 5.36
N ARG A 65 28.56 10.03 5.59
CA ARG A 65 28.07 10.37 6.93
C ARG A 65 28.05 9.11 7.78
N SER A 66 28.41 9.25 9.06
CA SER A 66 28.33 8.13 9.99
C SER A 66 26.87 7.66 10.15
N LEU A 67 26.60 6.43 9.71
CA LEU A 67 25.29 5.79 9.82
C LEU A 67 24.93 5.40 11.26
N LEU A 68 25.93 5.35 12.15
CA LEU A 68 25.75 5.03 13.57
C LEU A 68 25.25 6.24 14.39
N ARG A 69 25.09 7.41 13.77
CA ARG A 69 24.46 8.55 14.43
C ARG A 69 23.00 8.21 14.69
N ALA A 70 22.56 8.34 15.94
CA ALA A 70 21.21 8.00 16.38
C ALA A 70 20.07 8.40 15.41
N PRO A 71 19.98 9.65 14.91
CA PRO A 71 18.90 10.02 13.98
C PRO A 71 19.01 9.33 12.62
N VAL A 72 20.23 9.06 12.12
CA VAL A 72 20.46 8.35 10.86
C VAL A 72 20.18 6.85 11.01
N ALA A 73 20.60 6.25 12.12
CA ALA A 73 20.32 4.86 12.44
C ALA A 73 18.81 4.61 12.57
N ALA A 74 18.09 5.50 13.28
CA ALA A 74 16.64 5.43 13.41
C ALA A 74 15.93 5.58 12.06
N HIS A 75 16.36 6.55 11.23
CA HIS A 75 15.85 6.70 9.87
C HIS A 75 16.07 5.43 9.04
N THR A 76 17.28 4.85 9.10
CA THR A 76 17.64 3.63 8.38
C THR A 76 16.72 2.47 8.77
N LEU A 77 16.48 2.29 10.07
CA LEU A 77 15.61 1.24 10.59
C LEU A 77 14.17 1.37 10.05
N PHE A 78 13.58 2.56 10.12
CA PHE A 78 12.21 2.77 9.64
C PHE A 78 12.10 2.68 8.12
N LEU A 79 13.11 3.14 7.38
CA LEU A 79 13.16 3.00 5.93
C LEU A 79 13.22 1.52 5.52
N LEU A 80 14.08 0.74 6.18
CA LEU A 80 14.17 -0.71 5.94
C LEU A 80 12.87 -1.42 6.31
N ALA A 81 12.25 -1.07 7.44
CA ALA A 81 10.95 -1.61 7.82
C ALA A 81 9.89 -1.32 6.76
N ALA A 82 9.82 -0.08 6.24
CA ALA A 82 8.89 0.27 5.18
C ALA A 82 9.17 -0.49 3.87
N CYS A 83 10.44 -0.71 3.52
CA CYS A 83 10.82 -1.54 2.36
C CYS A 83 10.37 -2.98 2.52
N VAL A 84 10.57 -3.58 3.70
CA VAL A 84 10.13 -4.96 3.99
C VAL A 84 8.61 -5.07 3.94
N LEU A 85 7.88 -4.12 4.52
CA LEU A 85 6.42 -4.14 4.50
C LEU A 85 5.87 -4.02 3.07
N LEU A 86 6.45 -3.15 2.23
CA LEU A 86 6.10 -3.08 0.82
C LEU A 86 6.46 -4.37 0.08
N ALA A 87 7.62 -4.98 0.35
CA ALA A 87 7.98 -6.25 -0.26
C ALA A 87 6.95 -7.35 0.08
N VAL A 88 6.48 -7.42 1.33
CA VAL A 88 5.39 -8.33 1.73
C VAL A 88 4.10 -8.02 0.99
N GLN A 89 3.76 -6.74 0.83
CA GLN A 89 2.58 -6.30 0.09
C GLN A 89 2.63 -6.77 -1.37
N PHE A 90 3.72 -6.49 -2.07
CA PHE A 90 3.84 -6.73 -3.51
C PHE A 90 4.15 -8.16 -3.91
N LEU A 91 4.94 -8.88 -3.12
CA LEU A 91 5.41 -10.21 -3.48
C LEU A 91 4.46 -11.31 -3.00
N TRP A 92 3.60 -11.04 -2.02
CA TRP A 92 2.72 -12.04 -1.45
C TRP A 92 1.27 -11.61 -1.42
N LEU A 93 0.96 -10.52 -0.72
CA LEU A 93 -0.43 -10.19 -0.40
C LEU A 93 -1.22 -9.74 -1.62
N ARG A 94 -0.63 -8.84 -2.43
CA ARG A 94 -1.27 -8.27 -3.61
C ARG A 94 -1.54 -9.31 -4.70
N PRO A 95 -0.58 -10.16 -5.11
CA PRO A 95 -0.84 -11.23 -6.07
C PRO A 95 -1.94 -12.20 -5.60
N SER A 96 -1.95 -12.54 -4.31
CA SER A 96 -2.97 -13.42 -3.73
C SER A 96 -4.37 -12.80 -3.77
N MET A 97 -4.49 -11.53 -3.38
CA MET A 97 -5.75 -10.79 -3.44
C MET A 97 -6.24 -10.62 -4.88
N ASP A 98 -5.37 -10.21 -5.80
CA ASP A 98 -5.73 -10.01 -7.20
C ASP A 98 -6.17 -11.34 -7.85
N GLY A 99 -5.50 -12.45 -7.53
CA GLY A 99 -5.89 -13.78 -7.99
C GLY A 99 -7.30 -14.19 -7.54
N HIS A 100 -7.63 -14.01 -6.25
CA HIS A 100 -8.97 -14.29 -5.76
C HIS A 100 -10.03 -13.35 -6.35
N LEU A 101 -9.68 -12.10 -6.62
CA LEU A 101 -10.60 -11.13 -7.22
C LEU A 101 -10.90 -11.47 -8.68
N THR A 102 -9.90 -11.88 -9.46
CA THR A 102 -10.09 -12.35 -10.84
C THR A 102 -10.97 -13.61 -10.87
N LEU A 103 -10.66 -14.62 -10.05
CA LEU A 103 -11.46 -15.85 -9.99
C LEU A 103 -12.90 -15.59 -9.52
N TYR A 104 -13.09 -14.63 -8.61
CA TYR A 104 -14.42 -14.18 -8.22
C TYR A 104 -15.20 -13.58 -9.39
N TRP A 105 -14.57 -12.70 -10.18
CA TRP A 105 -15.22 -12.09 -11.34
C TRP A 105 -15.50 -13.11 -12.44
N ASP A 106 -14.58 -14.05 -12.70
CA ASP A 106 -14.78 -15.09 -13.70
C ASP A 106 -15.95 -16.02 -13.31
N ALA A 107 -16.01 -16.45 -12.04
CA ALA A 107 -17.11 -17.25 -11.51
C ALA A 107 -18.45 -16.50 -11.55
N ALA A 108 -18.45 -15.21 -11.19
CA ALA A 108 -19.64 -14.37 -11.29
C ALA A 108 -20.10 -14.22 -12.75
N ALA A 109 -19.18 -14.00 -13.70
CA ALA A 109 -19.54 -13.90 -15.12
C ALA A 109 -20.15 -15.22 -15.65
N ALA A 110 -19.73 -16.36 -15.12
CA ALA A 110 -20.28 -17.69 -15.44
C ALA A 110 -21.60 -18.03 -14.70
N GLY A 111 -22.03 -17.21 -13.74
CA GLY A 111 -23.18 -17.52 -12.87
C GLY A 111 -22.89 -18.61 -11.82
N ASP A 112 -21.62 -18.95 -11.57
CA ASP A 112 -21.24 -19.93 -10.54
C ASP A 112 -21.21 -19.24 -9.16
N HIS A 113 -22.36 -19.24 -8.50
CA HIS A 113 -22.56 -18.65 -7.18
C HIS A 113 -21.66 -19.23 -6.10
N GLN A 114 -21.43 -20.55 -6.13
CA GLN A 114 -20.68 -21.22 -5.09
C GLN A 114 -19.19 -20.87 -5.20
N ALA A 115 -18.64 -20.92 -6.41
CA ALA A 115 -17.26 -20.52 -6.64
C ALA A 115 -17.04 -19.02 -6.38
N ALA A 116 -17.96 -18.16 -6.82
CA ALA A 116 -17.88 -16.73 -6.58
C ALA A 116 -17.86 -16.42 -5.07
N ALA A 117 -18.76 -17.01 -4.29
CA ALA A 117 -18.79 -16.83 -2.84
C ALA A 117 -17.51 -17.33 -2.15
N ALA A 118 -16.96 -18.46 -2.60
CA ALA A 118 -15.71 -18.99 -2.06
C ALA A 118 -14.51 -18.05 -2.31
N HIS A 119 -14.35 -17.55 -3.53
CA HIS A 119 -13.27 -16.63 -3.87
C HIS A 119 -13.44 -15.25 -3.22
N GLN A 120 -14.67 -14.76 -3.11
CA GLN A 120 -14.95 -13.54 -2.38
C GLN A 120 -14.58 -13.66 -0.89
N SER A 121 -14.94 -14.78 -0.25
CA SER A 121 -14.57 -15.05 1.15
C SER A 121 -13.06 -15.08 1.34
N ALA A 122 -12.33 -15.76 0.43
CA ALA A 122 -10.88 -15.80 0.45
C ALA A 122 -10.24 -14.41 0.29
N PHE A 123 -10.76 -13.57 -0.62
CA PHE A 123 -10.34 -12.17 -0.75
C PHE A 123 -10.60 -11.38 0.54
N ASN A 124 -11.78 -11.51 1.14
CA ASN A 124 -12.16 -10.80 2.36
C ASN A 124 -11.25 -11.19 3.55
N ALA A 125 -10.80 -12.45 3.63
CA ALA A 125 -9.87 -12.90 4.66
C ALA A 125 -8.52 -12.17 4.59
N LEU A 126 -8.09 -11.77 3.39
CA LEU A 126 -6.84 -11.02 3.17
C LEU A 126 -6.99 -9.50 3.37
N HIS A 127 -8.21 -8.98 3.41
CA HIS A 127 -8.47 -7.55 3.53
C HIS A 127 -7.98 -6.95 4.86
N THR A 128 -8.18 -7.64 5.99
CA THR A 128 -7.69 -7.18 7.30
C THR A 128 -6.15 -7.15 7.37
N PRO A 129 -5.43 -8.22 6.99
CA PRO A 129 -3.98 -8.17 6.82
C PRO A 129 -3.51 -7.02 5.93
N ALA A 130 -4.15 -6.80 4.77
CA ALA A 130 -3.78 -5.74 3.85
C ALA A 130 -3.96 -4.35 4.46
N SER A 131 -5.08 -4.12 5.13
CA SER A 131 -5.37 -2.85 5.81
C SER A 131 -4.33 -2.55 6.90
N ARG A 132 -3.94 -3.56 7.69
CA ARG A 132 -2.90 -3.43 8.72
C ARG A 132 -1.52 -3.17 8.10
N LEU A 133 -1.19 -3.85 7.00
CA LEU A 133 0.08 -3.69 6.31
C LEU A 133 0.24 -2.29 5.71
N ILE A 134 -0.82 -1.76 5.08
CA ILE A 134 -0.85 -0.38 4.57
C ILE A 134 -0.70 0.61 5.73
N GLY A 135 -1.43 0.43 6.83
CA GLY A 135 -1.32 1.28 8.02
C GLY A 135 0.09 1.27 8.62
N ALA A 136 0.69 0.09 8.78
CA ALA A 136 2.06 -0.07 9.28
C ALA A 136 3.09 0.58 8.34
N THR A 137 2.92 0.42 7.03
CA THR A 137 3.78 1.04 6.02
C THR A 137 3.69 2.56 6.10
N GLY A 138 2.48 3.12 6.23
CA GLY A 138 2.26 4.55 6.42
C GLY A 138 2.95 5.09 7.68
N LEU A 139 2.83 4.38 8.80
CA LEU A 139 3.50 4.75 10.05
C LEU A 139 5.04 4.71 9.91
N ALA A 140 5.58 3.67 9.28
CA ALA A 140 7.01 3.55 9.03
C ALA A 140 7.53 4.68 8.12
N ALA A 141 6.77 5.05 7.08
CA ALA A 141 7.10 6.15 6.20
C ALA A 141 7.11 7.50 6.95
N LEU A 142 6.10 7.77 7.79
CA LEU A 142 6.05 8.97 8.63
C LEU A 142 7.22 9.03 9.62
N ALA A 143 7.55 7.91 10.27
CA ALA A 143 8.69 7.82 11.18
C ALA A 143 10.03 8.06 10.44
N THR A 144 10.15 7.57 9.20
CA THR A 144 11.30 7.81 8.33
C THR A 144 11.48 9.31 8.06
N ILE A 145 10.40 10.02 7.69
CA ILE A 145 10.39 11.47 7.45
C ILE A 145 10.77 12.23 8.73
N ALA A 146 10.18 11.87 9.88
CA ALA A 146 10.48 12.50 11.15
C ALA A 146 11.97 12.36 11.53
N CYS A 147 12.55 11.16 11.36
CA CYS A 147 13.96 10.91 11.62
C CYS A 147 14.88 11.66 10.64
N ALA A 148 14.46 11.84 9.38
CA ALA A 148 15.19 12.66 8.41
C ALA A 148 15.27 14.12 8.88
N GLY A 149 14.13 14.69 9.29
CA GLY A 149 14.07 16.04 9.83
C GLY A 149 14.92 16.20 11.09
N TRP A 150 14.91 15.21 11.98
CA TRP A 150 15.76 15.21 13.17
C TRP A 150 17.26 15.17 12.84
N ALA A 151 17.66 14.37 11.84
CA ALA A 151 19.03 14.34 11.37
C ALA A 151 19.49 15.71 10.86
N LEU A 152 18.68 16.35 10.02
CA LEU A 152 18.96 17.69 9.47
C LEU A 152 19.05 18.76 10.57
N ALA A 153 18.12 18.77 11.52
CA ALA A 153 18.14 19.71 12.64
C ALA A 153 19.38 19.51 13.54
N SER A 154 19.80 18.26 13.74
CA SER A 154 20.99 17.92 14.51
C SER A 154 22.27 18.39 13.82
N ASP A 155 22.35 18.32 12.49
CA ASP A 155 23.47 18.84 11.70
C ASP A 155 23.56 20.37 11.77
N ALA A 156 22.43 21.05 11.61
CA ALA A 156 22.37 22.51 11.68
C ALA A 156 22.82 23.04 13.05
N ARG A 157 22.47 22.35 14.14
CA ARG A 157 22.90 22.71 15.50
C ARG A 157 24.42 22.59 15.67
N ARG A 158 24.99 21.47 15.23
CA ARG A 158 26.46 21.24 15.30
C ARG A 158 27.24 22.26 14.50
N ALA A 159 26.75 22.63 13.31
CA ALA A 159 27.40 23.64 12.48
C ALA A 159 27.46 25.02 13.17
N ARG A 160 26.39 25.43 13.89
CA ARG A 160 26.34 26.70 14.63
C ARG A 160 27.28 26.71 15.84
N GLU A 161 27.44 25.57 16.51
CA GLU A 161 28.34 25.42 17.66
C GLU A 161 29.81 25.49 17.23
N ALA A 162 30.16 24.99 16.04
CA ALA A 162 31.53 25.02 15.53
C ALA A 162 32.01 26.42 15.08
N THR A 163 31.09 27.37 14.89
CA THR A 163 31.39 28.76 14.48
C THR A 163 31.46 29.75 15.64
N ARG A 164 31.23 29.31 16.88
CA ARG A 164 31.32 30.12 18.10
C ARG A 164 32.63 29.86 18.82
#